data_AF-A0A1G3G9A6-F1
#
_entry.id   AF-A0A1G3G9A6-F1
#
_cell.length_a   1.000
_cell.length_b   1.000
_cell.length_c   1.000
_cell.angle_alpha   90.00
_cell.angle_beta   90.00
_cell.angle_gamma   90.00
#
_symmetry.space_group_name_H-M   'P 1'
#
loop_
_entity.id
_entity.type
_entity.pdbx_description
1 polymer ?
#
loop_
_entity_poly.entity_id
_entity_poly.type
_entity_poly.pdbx_seq_one_letter_code
_entity_poly.pdbx_strand_id
1 'polypeptide(L)'
;MLLAALAQAGRRMGFAPRVVLLAGLVLLTNWFFIARAHQPRMDLLFAAFILTAQTALFRATQAERLLPRPMAVAGLAMGMAALTKGPLGVALPLAGFALFLLRQRRGWLLVSCEAGLAVAVVLALAFGYLAGVVAVEGWGFVRSVAVDQIWVRVVRSVDLSEPVYAYVPMLAAALLPWSVVLAWLIWRGVSQLGWRGLFAPSRGQPLRCPICGPAFLAVWR
;
A
#
# COMPACT_ATOMS: atom_id res chain seq x y z
N MET A 1 -14.51 4.72 -3.43
CA MET A 1 -13.36 4.06 -4.11
C MET A 1 -12.56 3.15 -3.17
N LEU A 2 -12.12 3.60 -1.99
CA LEU A 2 -11.31 2.78 -1.07
C LEU A 2 -11.96 1.44 -0.67
N LEU A 3 -13.26 1.43 -0.35
CA LEU A 3 -14.00 0.19 -0.04
C LEU A 3 -14.01 -0.81 -1.21
N ALA A 4 -14.15 -0.32 -2.45
CA ALA A 4 -14.10 -1.15 -3.63
C ALA A 4 -12.69 -1.74 -3.84
N ALA A 5 -11.64 -0.93 -3.63
CA ALA A 5 -10.25 -1.39 -3.66
C ALA A 5 -10.00 -2.46 -2.58
N LEU A 6 -10.54 -2.30 -1.36
CA LEU A 6 -10.47 -3.28 -0.29
C LEU A 6 -11.19 -4.58 -0.65
N ALA A 7 -12.41 -4.49 -1.18
CA ALA A 7 -13.17 -5.67 -1.59
C ALA A 7 -12.47 -6.43 -2.72
N GLN A 8 -11.91 -5.71 -3.69
CA GLN A 8 -11.11 -6.27 -4.76
C GLN A 8 -9.82 -6.91 -4.25
N ALA A 9 -9.14 -6.28 -3.30
CA ALA A 9 -7.95 -6.82 -2.64
C ALA A 9 -8.26 -8.14 -1.94
N GLY A 10 -9.32 -8.15 -1.13
CA GLY A 10 -9.79 -9.33 -0.41
C GLY A 10 -10.06 -10.51 -1.35
N ARG A 11 -10.82 -10.29 -2.42
CA ARG A 11 -11.09 -11.32 -3.43
C ARG A 11 -9.83 -11.80 -4.13
N ARG A 12 -8.94 -10.88 -4.51
CA ARG A 12 -7.70 -11.20 -5.24
C ARG A 12 -6.66 -11.91 -4.40
N MET A 13 -6.70 -11.75 -3.08
CA MET A 13 -5.87 -12.46 -2.12
C MET A 13 -6.49 -13.80 -1.68
N GLY A 14 -7.71 -14.13 -2.14
CA GLY A 14 -8.39 -15.39 -1.81
C GLY A 14 -9.02 -15.43 -0.42
N PHE A 15 -9.28 -14.28 0.19
CA PHE A 15 -9.98 -14.24 1.49
C PHE A 15 -11.47 -14.57 1.32
N ALA A 16 -12.02 -15.29 2.30
CA ALA A 16 -13.45 -15.61 2.33
C ALA A 16 -14.31 -14.32 2.33
N PRO A 17 -15.50 -14.32 1.69
CA PRO A 17 -16.36 -13.13 1.62
C PRO A 17 -16.68 -12.52 2.99
N ARG A 18 -16.82 -13.36 4.02
CA ARG A 18 -17.05 -12.93 5.41
C ARG A 18 -15.90 -12.09 5.95
N VAL A 19 -14.65 -12.48 5.68
CA VAL A 19 -13.45 -11.73 6.10
C VAL A 19 -13.39 -10.39 5.39
N VAL A 20 -13.69 -10.36 4.08
CA VAL A 20 -13.71 -9.13 3.29
C VAL A 20 -14.79 -8.16 3.79
N LEU A 21 -15.98 -8.69 4.12
CA LEU A 21 -17.06 -7.92 4.71
C LEU A 21 -16.64 -7.33 6.07
N LEU A 22 -16.08 -8.15 6.96
CA LEU A 22 -15.59 -7.70 8.26
C LEU A 22 -14.49 -6.63 8.13
N ALA A 23 -13.55 -6.79 7.21
CA ALA A 23 -12.54 -5.77 6.93
C ALA A 23 -13.18 -4.45 6.46
N GLY A 24 -14.21 -4.52 5.63
CA GLY A 24 -15.01 -3.36 5.23
C GLY A 24 -15.71 -2.69 6.40
N LEU A 25 -16.31 -3.46 7.29
CA LEU A 25 -16.95 -2.95 8.51
C LEU A 25 -15.95 -2.29 9.44
N VAL A 26 -14.78 -2.91 9.66
CA VAL A 26 -13.68 -2.33 10.44
C VAL A 26 -13.26 -0.98 9.88
N LEU A 27 -13.13 -0.87 8.55
CA LEU A 27 -12.79 0.39 7.89
C LEU A 27 -13.90 1.44 8.05
N LEU A 28 -15.17 1.04 7.88
CA LEU A 28 -16.33 1.93 7.98
C LEU A 28 -16.55 2.47 9.39
N THR A 29 -16.28 1.66 10.42
CA THR A 29 -16.43 2.07 11.83
C THR A 29 -15.17 2.70 12.40
N ASN A 30 -14.10 2.82 11.60
CA ASN A 30 -12.87 3.46 12.03
C ASN A 30 -13.05 4.99 12.09
N TRP A 31 -12.77 5.58 13.25
CA TRP A 31 -12.95 7.01 13.49
C TRP A 31 -12.21 7.88 12.46
N PHE A 32 -10.93 7.56 12.19
CA PHE A 32 -10.13 8.34 11.24
C PHE A 32 -10.67 8.25 9.82
N PHE A 33 -11.19 7.10 9.42
CA PHE A 33 -11.80 6.94 8.09
C PHE A 33 -13.06 7.79 7.97
N ILE A 34 -13.94 7.76 8.97
CA ILE A 34 -15.16 8.59 9.01
C ILE A 34 -14.79 10.08 8.95
N ALA A 35 -13.85 10.52 9.78
CA ALA A 35 -13.41 11.92 9.81
C ALA A 35 -12.85 12.39 8.46
N ARG A 36 -12.09 11.53 7.75
CA ARG A 36 -11.53 11.85 6.43
C ARG A 36 -12.52 11.71 5.29
N ALA A 37 -13.55 10.89 5.43
CA ALA A 37 -14.59 10.71 4.41
C ALA A 37 -15.45 11.97 4.21
N HIS A 38 -15.61 12.78 5.26
CA HIS A 38 -16.39 14.03 5.21
C HIS A 38 -15.58 15.23 4.71
N GLN A 39 -14.27 15.08 4.51
CA GLN A 39 -13.41 16.13 3.98
C GLN A 39 -13.11 15.84 2.51
N PRO A 40 -13.31 16.78 1.57
CA PRO A 40 -12.98 16.61 0.16
C PRO A 40 -11.45 16.70 -0.04
N ARG A 41 -10.72 15.75 0.54
CA ARG A 41 -9.28 15.61 0.43
C ARG A 41 -8.96 14.37 -0.40
N MET A 42 -7.88 14.44 -1.16
CA MET A 42 -7.42 13.33 -1.99
C MET A 42 -6.83 12.15 -1.20
N ASP A 43 -6.86 12.20 0.13
CA ASP A 43 -6.25 11.20 1.03
C ASP A 43 -6.86 9.80 0.85
N LEU A 44 -8.19 9.70 0.73
CA LEU A 44 -8.87 8.42 0.55
C LEU A 44 -8.69 7.85 -0.86
N LEU A 45 -8.57 8.73 -1.86
CA LEU A 45 -8.24 8.34 -3.24
C LEU A 45 -6.81 7.80 -3.32
N PHE A 46 -5.87 8.54 -2.73
CA PHE A 46 -4.48 8.12 -2.58
C PHE A 46 -4.38 6.75 -1.90
N ALA A 47 -5.06 6.55 -0.76
CA ALA A 47 -5.09 5.27 -0.06
C ALA A 47 -5.64 4.13 -0.93
N ALA A 48 -6.63 4.40 -1.78
CA ALA A 48 -7.19 3.39 -2.67
C ALA A 48 -6.18 2.95 -3.73
N PHE A 49 -5.42 3.89 -4.31
CA PHE A 49 -4.36 3.58 -5.25
C PHE A 49 -3.21 2.81 -4.59
N ILE A 50 -2.77 3.21 -3.39
CA ILE A 50 -1.75 2.49 -2.61
C ILE A 50 -2.19 1.04 -2.36
N LEU A 51 -3.43 0.83 -1.90
CA LEU A 51 -3.96 -0.51 -1.63
C LEU A 51 -4.04 -1.37 -2.91
N THR A 52 -4.40 -0.74 -4.03
CA THR A 52 -4.45 -1.40 -5.34
C THR A 52 -3.06 -1.80 -5.82
N ALA A 53 -2.08 -0.90 -5.68
CA ALA A 53 -0.69 -1.14 -6.01
C ALA A 53 -0.14 -2.31 -5.18
N GLN A 54 -0.31 -2.29 -3.86
CA GLN A 54 0.17 -3.37 -2.97
C GLN A 54 -0.48 -4.72 -3.29
N THR A 55 -1.78 -4.73 -3.57
CA THR A 55 -2.48 -5.95 -3.97
C THR A 55 -1.93 -6.49 -5.29
N ALA A 56 -1.67 -5.62 -6.27
CA ALA A 56 -1.13 -6.01 -7.56
C ALA A 56 0.32 -6.54 -7.42
N LEU A 57 1.15 -5.87 -6.64
CA LEU A 57 2.51 -6.32 -6.33
C LEU A 57 2.52 -7.69 -5.64
N PHE A 58 1.65 -7.92 -4.66
CA PHE A 58 1.50 -9.23 -4.02
C PHE A 58 1.05 -10.32 -5.00
N ARG A 59 0.18 -10.00 -5.95
CA ARG A 59 -0.22 -10.94 -7.02
C ARG A 59 0.91 -11.23 -7.99
N ALA A 60 1.73 -10.22 -8.29
CA ALA A 60 2.85 -10.40 -9.21
C ALA A 60 3.87 -11.43 -8.70
N THR A 61 3.98 -11.61 -7.38
CA THR A 61 4.92 -12.54 -6.73
C THR A 61 4.42 -13.98 -6.57
N GLN A 62 3.22 -14.30 -7.06
CA GLN A 62 2.63 -15.64 -6.92
C GLN A 62 3.29 -16.71 -7.80
N ALA A 63 4.01 -16.30 -8.84
CA ALA A 63 4.85 -17.18 -9.65
C ALA A 63 6.32 -17.01 -9.28
N GLU A 64 7.19 -17.91 -9.76
CA GLU A 64 8.65 -17.83 -9.55
C GLU A 64 9.25 -16.53 -10.12
N ARG A 65 8.71 -16.08 -11.25
CA ARG A 65 8.99 -14.78 -11.87
C ARG A 65 7.85 -13.80 -11.61
N LEU A 66 8.13 -12.51 -11.73
CA LEU A 66 7.10 -11.50 -11.59
C LEU A 66 6.12 -11.58 -12.78
N LEU A 67 4.83 -11.59 -12.48
CA LEU A 67 3.82 -11.58 -13.53
C LEU A 67 3.71 -10.16 -14.14
N PRO A 68 3.78 -10.00 -15.48
CA PRO A 68 3.85 -8.69 -16.12
C PRO A 68 2.54 -7.90 -16.01
N ARG A 69 1.38 -8.57 -16.16
CA ARG A 69 0.06 -7.93 -16.05
C ARG A 69 -0.16 -7.24 -14.69
N PRO A 70 0.01 -7.92 -13.54
CA PRO A 70 -0.12 -7.26 -12.24
C PRO A 70 1.00 -6.25 -11.97
N MET A 71 2.20 -6.41 -12.53
CA MET A 71 3.24 -5.35 -12.48
C MET A 71 2.81 -4.08 -13.21
N ALA A 72 2.21 -4.18 -14.39
CA ALA A 72 1.66 -3.03 -15.09
C ALA A 72 0.53 -2.35 -14.30
N VAL A 73 -0.38 -3.14 -13.70
CA VAL A 73 -1.44 -2.60 -12.82
C VAL A 73 -0.84 -1.91 -11.59
N ALA A 74 0.22 -2.47 -11.00
CA ALA A 74 0.93 -1.84 -9.90
C ALA A 74 1.56 -0.52 -10.33
N GLY A 75 2.26 -0.49 -11.47
CA GLY A 75 2.84 0.72 -12.06
C GLY A 75 1.78 1.81 -12.29
N LEU A 76 0.64 1.44 -12.88
CA LEU A 76 -0.46 2.38 -13.13
C LEU A 76 -1.03 2.93 -11.81
N ALA A 77 -1.28 2.07 -10.83
CA ALA A 77 -1.78 2.51 -9.53
C ALA A 77 -0.78 3.40 -8.78
N MET A 78 0.52 3.06 -8.80
CA MET A 78 1.58 3.89 -8.22
C MET A 78 1.71 5.25 -8.93
N GLY A 79 1.63 5.29 -10.26
CA GLY A 79 1.65 6.52 -11.05
C GLY A 79 0.45 7.42 -10.73
N MET A 80 -0.76 6.86 -10.68
CA MET A 80 -1.95 7.60 -10.26
C MET A 80 -1.86 8.12 -8.82
N ALA A 81 -1.31 7.31 -7.90
CA ALA A 81 -1.02 7.77 -6.53
C ALA A 81 -0.02 8.93 -6.53
N ALA A 82 1.02 8.87 -7.37
CA ALA A 82 2.00 9.93 -7.49
C ALA A 82 1.40 11.24 -8.00
N LEU A 83 0.49 11.17 -8.96
CA LEU A 83 -0.22 12.35 -9.47
C LEU A 83 -1.15 12.96 -8.40
N THR A 84 -1.72 12.16 -7.50
CA THR A 84 -2.60 12.70 -6.45
C THR A 84 -1.88 13.39 -5.28
N LYS A 85 -0.72 12.86 -4.84
CA LYS A 85 -0.08 13.34 -3.60
C LYS A 85 1.45 13.40 -3.67
N GLY A 86 2.02 13.28 -4.86
CA GLY A 86 3.46 13.33 -5.09
C GLY A 86 4.18 11.99 -4.88
N PRO A 87 5.51 11.99 -4.82
CA PRO A 87 6.35 10.78 -4.95
C PRO A 87 6.12 9.71 -3.88
N LEU A 88 5.51 10.07 -2.73
CA LEU A 88 5.10 9.10 -1.70
C LEU A 88 4.15 8.02 -2.24
N GLY A 89 3.41 8.31 -3.32
CA GLY A 89 2.55 7.35 -4.02
C GLY A 89 3.30 6.14 -4.58
N VAL A 90 4.57 6.32 -4.93
CA VAL A 90 5.45 5.26 -5.44
C VAL A 90 6.31 4.70 -4.30
N ALA A 91 6.81 5.56 -3.41
CA ALA A 91 7.71 5.16 -2.34
C ALA A 91 7.07 4.15 -1.37
N LEU A 92 5.82 4.37 -0.95
CA LEU A 92 5.16 3.51 0.04
C LEU A 92 4.89 2.08 -0.49
N PRO A 93 4.32 1.87 -1.70
CA PRO A 93 4.14 0.53 -2.22
C PRO A 93 5.47 -0.17 -2.50
N LEU A 94 6.44 0.56 -3.06
CA LEU A 94 7.76 0.02 -3.37
C LEU A 94 8.52 -0.40 -2.11
N ALA A 95 8.49 0.40 -1.04
CA ALA A 95 9.14 0.05 0.22
C ALA A 95 8.57 -1.25 0.82
N GLY A 96 7.24 -1.39 0.84
CA GLY A 96 6.59 -2.62 1.31
C GLY A 96 6.94 -3.83 0.44
N PHE A 97 6.98 -3.64 -0.88
CA PHE A 97 7.33 -4.70 -1.83
C PHE A 97 8.80 -5.13 -1.72
N ALA A 98 9.73 -4.17 -1.64
CA ALA A 98 11.15 -4.44 -1.45
C ALA A 98 11.41 -5.19 -0.14
N LEU A 99 10.79 -4.75 0.97
CA LEU A 99 10.91 -5.43 2.26
C LEU A 99 10.38 -6.87 2.19
N PHE A 100 9.24 -7.07 1.52
CA PHE A 100 8.65 -8.39 1.31
C PHE A 100 9.57 -9.31 0.50
N LEU A 101 10.15 -8.82 -0.60
CA LEU A 101 11.09 -9.59 -1.43
C LEU A 101 12.40 -9.90 -0.69
N LEU A 102 12.95 -8.95 0.06
CA LEU A 102 14.13 -9.16 0.89
C LEU A 102 13.86 -10.26 1.93
N ARG A 103 12.70 -10.24 2.58
CA ARG A 103 12.29 -11.27 3.55
C ARG A 103 12.15 -12.65 2.89
N GLN A 104 11.72 -12.71 1.63
CA GLN A 104 11.67 -13.96 0.86
C GLN A 104 13.00 -14.35 0.21
N ARG A 105 14.07 -13.56 0.38
CA ARG A 105 15.35 -13.71 -0.33
C ARG A 105 15.22 -13.71 -1.86
N ARG A 106 14.21 -13.00 -2.38
CA ARG A 106 13.94 -12.82 -3.82
C ARG A 106 14.22 -11.38 -4.27
N GLY A 107 15.18 -10.70 -3.63
CA GLY A 107 15.52 -9.30 -3.91
C GLY A 107 15.98 -9.04 -5.34
N TRP A 108 16.54 -10.04 -6.02
CA TRP A 108 16.94 -9.97 -7.43
C TRP A 108 15.78 -9.65 -8.38
N LEU A 109 14.53 -9.95 -7.99
CA LEU A 109 13.34 -9.60 -8.78
C LEU A 109 13.10 -8.09 -8.88
N LEU A 110 13.70 -7.27 -8.02
CA LEU A 110 13.60 -5.81 -8.09
C LEU A 110 14.25 -5.21 -9.34
N VAL A 111 15.21 -5.92 -9.94
CA VAL A 111 15.96 -5.49 -11.14
C VAL A 111 15.50 -6.25 -12.39
N SER A 112 14.39 -7.00 -12.29
CA SER A 112 13.83 -7.75 -13.41
C SER A 112 13.18 -6.83 -14.47
N CYS A 113 13.01 -7.35 -15.68
CA CYS A 113 12.36 -6.63 -16.78
C CYS A 113 10.91 -6.23 -16.41
N GLU A 114 10.22 -7.08 -15.65
CA GLU A 114 8.84 -6.85 -15.21
C GLU A 114 8.76 -5.76 -14.12
N ALA A 115 9.77 -5.65 -13.26
CA ALA A 115 9.91 -4.49 -12.39
C ALA A 115 10.18 -3.21 -13.21
N GLY A 116 11.02 -3.32 -14.26
CA GLY A 116 11.23 -2.27 -15.25
C GLY A 116 9.94 -1.81 -15.95
N LEU A 117 9.03 -2.74 -16.26
CA LEU A 117 7.70 -2.42 -16.82
C LEU A 117 6.88 -1.54 -15.86
N ALA A 118 6.86 -1.86 -14.56
CA ALA A 118 6.14 -1.04 -13.58
C ALA A 118 6.73 0.37 -13.49
N VAL A 119 8.06 0.49 -13.50
CA VAL A 119 8.77 1.78 -13.52
C VAL A 119 8.46 2.56 -14.80
N ALA A 120 8.51 1.91 -15.96
CA ALA A 120 8.21 2.53 -17.24
C ALA A 120 6.78 3.10 -17.28
N VAL A 121 5.80 2.37 -16.74
CA VAL A 121 4.40 2.85 -16.65
C VAL A 121 4.29 4.08 -15.73
N VAL A 122 4.96 4.08 -14.57
CA VAL A 122 4.98 5.24 -13.66
C VAL A 122 5.59 6.46 -14.35
N LEU A 123 6.74 6.27 -15.00
CA LEU A 123 7.43 7.34 -15.71
C LEU A 123 6.60 7.87 -16.88
N ALA A 124 5.95 6.99 -17.66
CA ALA A 124 5.08 7.39 -18.75
C ALA A 124 3.93 8.29 -18.27
N LEU A 125 3.30 7.95 -17.13
CA LEU A 125 2.26 8.79 -16.52
C LEU A 125 2.82 10.13 -16.03
N ALA A 126 3.97 10.12 -15.34
CA ALA A 126 4.60 11.32 -14.82
C ALA A 126 5.03 12.28 -15.94
N PHE A 127 5.71 11.77 -16.97
CA PHE A 127 6.14 12.56 -18.13
C PHE A 127 4.95 12.99 -18.99
N GLY A 128 3.93 12.15 -19.16
CA GLY A 128 2.72 12.54 -19.89
C GLY A 128 2.00 13.71 -19.22
N TYR A 129 1.88 13.68 -17.90
CA TYR A 129 1.35 14.81 -17.13
C TYR A 129 2.23 16.06 -17.25
N LEU A 130 3.55 15.91 -17.09
CA LEU A 130 4.48 17.02 -17.17
C LEU A 130 4.50 17.67 -18.56
N ALA A 131 4.46 16.87 -19.62
CA ALA A 131 4.37 17.35 -21.00
C ALA A 131 3.08 18.14 -21.23
N GLY A 132 1.94 17.65 -20.72
CA GLY A 132 0.67 18.38 -20.79
C GLY A 132 0.71 19.72 -20.04
N VAL A 133 1.31 19.74 -18.85
CA VAL A 133 1.49 20.97 -18.07
C VAL A 133 2.39 21.97 -18.80
N VAL A 134 3.53 21.52 -19.33
CA VAL A 134 4.45 22.39 -20.07
C VAL A 134 3.81 22.93 -21.35
N ALA A 135 2.98 22.13 -22.02
CA ALA A 135 2.30 22.55 -23.24
C ALA A 135 1.25 23.66 -23.00
N VAL A 136 0.62 23.68 -21.81
CA VAL A 136 -0.44 24.65 -21.47
C VAL A 136 0.10 25.85 -20.69
N GLU A 137 0.90 25.60 -19.65
CA GLU A 137 1.35 26.61 -18.66
C GLU A 137 2.82 27.03 -18.84
N GLY A 138 3.58 26.29 -19.65
CA GLY A 138 5.01 26.54 -19.86
C GLY A 138 5.92 26.09 -18.69
N TRP A 139 7.23 26.27 -18.88
CA TRP A 139 8.25 25.82 -17.93
C TRP A 139 8.26 26.56 -16.59
N GLY A 140 7.67 27.76 -16.52
CA GLY A 140 7.59 28.56 -15.29
C GLY A 140 6.79 27.87 -14.18
N PHE A 141 5.71 27.18 -14.55
CA PHE A 141 4.88 26.43 -13.61
C PHE A 141 5.61 25.20 -13.04
N VAL A 142 6.39 24.50 -13.87
CA VAL A 142 7.18 23.33 -13.41
C VAL A 142 8.20 23.74 -12.35
N ARG A 143 8.86 24.89 -12.54
CA ARG A 143 9.85 25.41 -11.59
C ARG A 143 9.20 25.74 -10.24
N SER A 144 8.05 26.40 -10.23
CA SER A 144 7.35 26.75 -8.98
C SER A 144 6.82 25.51 -8.25
N VAL A 145 6.26 24.52 -8.95
CA VAL A 145 5.81 23.27 -8.30
C VAL A 145 6.98 22.45 -7.75
N ALA A 146 8.04 22.25 -8.55
CA ALA A 146 9.19 21.45 -8.13
C ALA A 146 9.97 22.09 -6.97
N VAL A 147 10.17 23.40 -7.01
CA VAL A 147 10.97 24.12 -6.00
C VAL A 147 10.12 24.48 -4.79
N ASP A 148 8.99 25.16 -4.98
CA ASP A 148 8.26 25.77 -3.85
C ASP A 148 7.33 24.78 -3.15
N GLN A 149 6.80 23.77 -3.86
CA GLN A 149 5.87 22.82 -3.25
C GLN A 149 6.52 21.50 -2.82
N ILE A 150 7.52 21.03 -3.57
CA ILE A 150 8.18 19.74 -3.29
C ILE A 150 9.47 19.96 -2.50
N TRP A 151 10.42 20.74 -3.01
CA TRP A 151 11.72 20.92 -2.36
C TRP A 151 11.62 21.65 -1.01
N VAL A 152 10.94 22.80 -0.95
CA VAL A 152 10.76 23.53 0.30
C VAL A 152 10.03 22.67 1.35
N ARG A 153 9.04 21.88 0.92
CA ARG A 153 8.32 20.99 1.83
C ARG A 153 9.23 19.88 2.35
N VAL A 154 10.02 19.22 1.49
CA VAL A 154 10.95 18.18 1.93
C VAL A 154 11.97 18.75 2.90
N VAL A 155 12.66 19.83 2.53
CA VAL A 155 13.73 20.44 3.36
C VAL A 155 13.19 20.96 4.69
N ARG A 156 12.05 21.65 4.70
CA ARG A 156 11.44 22.15 5.96
C ARG A 156 10.70 21.08 6.76
N SER A 157 10.36 19.93 6.18
CA SER A 157 9.73 18.80 6.89
C SER A 157 10.72 17.88 7.61
N VAL A 158 12.03 18.03 7.36
CA VAL A 158 13.08 17.29 8.09
C VAL A 158 13.23 17.80 9.53
N ASP A 159 12.75 19.02 9.82
CA ASP A 159 12.34 19.38 11.17
C ASP A 159 11.03 18.63 11.49
N LEU A 160 11.14 17.33 11.79
CA LEU A 160 10.05 16.59 12.41
C LEU A 160 9.72 17.32 13.71
N SER A 161 8.70 18.17 13.67
CA SER A 161 8.25 18.96 14.82
C SER A 161 7.86 18.07 16.01
N GLU A 162 7.62 16.77 15.76
CA GLU A 162 7.32 15.79 16.79
C GLU A 162 8.25 14.57 16.73
N PRO A 163 8.68 14.06 17.89
CA PRO A 163 9.52 12.88 17.98
C PRO A 163 8.76 11.61 17.54
N VAL A 164 9.50 10.60 17.05
CA VAL A 164 8.92 9.37 16.47
C VAL A 164 7.93 8.65 17.40
N TYR A 165 8.14 8.70 18.72
CA TYR A 165 7.23 8.07 19.68
C TYR A 165 5.87 8.76 19.79
N ALA A 166 5.75 10.03 19.40
CA ALA A 166 4.48 10.76 19.43
C ALA A 166 3.45 10.18 18.42
N TYR A 167 3.92 9.51 17.36
CA TYR A 167 3.04 8.87 16.38
C TYR A 167 2.36 7.61 16.91
N VAL A 168 2.88 6.97 17.96
CA VAL A 168 2.28 5.76 18.53
C VAL A 168 0.88 6.03 19.11
N PRO A 169 0.68 6.99 20.04
CA PRO A 169 -0.64 7.32 20.53
C PRO A 169 -1.54 7.92 19.43
N MET A 170 -0.99 8.69 18.49
CA MET A 170 -1.76 9.20 17.35
C MET A 170 -2.31 8.08 16.48
N LEU A 171 -1.50 7.03 16.21
CA LEU A 171 -1.95 5.87 15.45
C LEU A 171 -3.02 5.08 16.21
N ALA A 172 -2.84 4.90 17.52
CA ALA A 172 -3.83 4.24 18.37
C ALA A 172 -5.17 5.00 18.40
N ALA A 173 -5.13 6.33 18.46
CA ALA A 173 -6.31 7.17 18.35
C ALA A 173 -6.96 7.11 16.96
N ALA A 174 -6.14 7.10 15.90
CA ALA A 174 -6.61 7.00 14.52
C ALA A 174 -7.26 5.63 14.19
N LEU A 175 -6.98 4.61 15.00
CA LEU A 175 -7.53 3.26 14.88
C LEU A 175 -8.72 3.01 15.80
N LEU A 176 -9.19 3.99 16.59
CA LEU A 176 -10.36 3.82 17.43
C LEU A 176 -11.60 3.45 16.60
N PRO A 177 -12.44 2.49 17.05
CA PRO A 177 -12.38 1.77 18.34
C PRO A 177 -11.49 0.52 18.33
N TRP A 178 -10.92 0.15 17.18
CA TRP A 178 -10.22 -1.11 16.96
C TRP A 178 -8.82 -1.19 17.56
N SER A 179 -8.25 -0.07 18.02
CA SER A 179 -6.94 -0.06 18.70
C SER A 179 -6.92 -0.96 19.94
N VAL A 180 -8.02 -1.05 20.69
CA VAL A 180 -8.15 -1.96 21.85
C VAL A 180 -8.09 -3.42 21.41
N VAL A 181 -8.84 -3.77 20.35
CA VAL A 181 -8.87 -5.12 19.79
C VAL A 181 -7.50 -5.51 19.23
N LEU A 182 -6.84 -4.59 18.51
CA LEU A 182 -5.49 -4.79 17.97
C LEU A 182 -4.47 -5.01 19.09
N ALA A 183 -4.49 -4.18 20.14
CA ALA A 183 -3.62 -4.35 21.30
C ALA A 183 -3.83 -5.71 21.97
N TRP A 184 -5.08 -6.12 22.16
CA TRP A 184 -5.42 -7.43 22.73
C TRP A 184 -4.94 -8.60 21.86
N LEU A 185 -5.12 -8.52 20.53
CA LEU A 185 -4.64 -9.55 19.60
C LEU A 185 -3.11 -9.67 19.60
N ILE A 186 -2.40 -8.55 19.62
CA ILE A 186 -0.94 -8.54 19.70
C ILE A 186 -0.47 -9.14 21.02
N TRP A 187 -1.08 -8.74 22.15
CA TRP A 187 -0.77 -9.28 23.47
C TRP A 187 -0.92 -10.80 23.52
N ARG A 188 -2.05 -11.31 23.00
CA ARG A 188 -2.31 -12.75 22.92
C ARG A 188 -1.32 -13.48 22.01
N GLY A 189 -0.93 -12.86 20.89
CA GLY A 189 0.09 -13.42 19.99
C GLY A 189 1.46 -13.52 20.67
N VAL A 190 1.88 -12.46 21.37
CA VAL A 190 3.13 -12.44 22.14
C VAL A 190 3.11 -13.48 23.26
N SER A 191 2.02 -13.59 24.01
CA SER A 191 1.92 -14.53 25.14
C SER A 191 1.92 -16.00 24.71
N GLN A 192 1.43 -16.31 23.51
CA GLN A 192 1.36 -17.67 23.00
C GLN A 192 2.61 -18.11 22.22
N LEU A 193 3.21 -17.21 21.42
CA LEU A 193 4.30 -17.55 20.49
C LEU A 193 5.67 -17.02 20.94
N GLY A 194 5.71 -16.12 21.92
CA GLY A 194 6.88 -15.33 22.26
C GLY A 194 7.26 -14.34 21.16
N TRP A 195 8.06 -13.32 21.51
CA TRP A 195 8.50 -12.28 20.57
C TRP A 195 9.22 -12.84 19.33
N ARG A 196 9.97 -13.94 19.49
CA ARG A 196 10.70 -14.59 18.39
C ARG A 196 9.76 -15.33 17.42
N GLY A 197 8.64 -15.85 17.90
CA GLY A 197 7.64 -16.54 17.07
C GLY A 197 6.88 -15.59 16.14
N LEU A 198 6.67 -14.34 16.57
CA LEU A 198 6.02 -13.30 15.75
C LEU A 198 6.83 -12.90 14.51
N PHE A 199 8.16 -12.89 14.64
CA PHE A 199 9.07 -12.51 13.54
C PHE A 199 9.66 -13.69 12.79
N ALA A 200 9.37 -14.92 13.19
CA ALA A 200 9.83 -16.12 12.51
C ALA A 200 9.41 -16.06 11.02
N PRO A 201 10.31 -16.36 10.06
CA PRO A 201 9.94 -16.46 8.66
C PRO A 201 8.83 -17.50 8.53
N SER A 202 7.69 -17.12 7.93
CA SER A 202 6.65 -18.11 7.61
C SER A 202 7.27 -19.11 6.63
N ARG A 203 7.55 -20.32 7.10
CA ARG A 203 8.11 -21.39 6.27
C ARG A 203 7.11 -21.81 5.22
N GLY A 204 7.00 -21.08 4.10
CA GLY A 204 6.37 -21.51 2.84
C GLY A 204 4.97 -22.17 2.91
N GLN A 205 4.30 -22.18 4.06
CA GLN A 205 3.00 -22.79 4.19
C GLN A 205 2.03 -21.80 3.55
N PRO A 206 1.25 -22.21 2.54
CA PRO A 206 0.15 -21.39 2.06
C PRO A 206 -0.65 -20.97 3.29
N LEU A 207 -0.99 -19.68 3.37
CA LEU A 207 -1.78 -19.11 4.47
C LEU A 207 -3.04 -19.97 4.65
N ARG A 208 -2.95 -20.99 5.50
CA ARG A 208 -4.09 -21.81 5.90
C ARG A 208 -4.86 -20.92 6.85
N CYS A 209 -5.75 -20.12 6.29
CA CYS A 209 -6.75 -19.44 7.09
C CYS A 209 -7.58 -20.55 7.75
N PRO A 210 -7.57 -20.70 9.08
CA PRO A 210 -8.34 -21.75 9.76
C PRO A 210 -9.86 -21.61 9.56
N ILE A 211 -10.30 -20.52 8.94
CA ILE A 211 -11.69 -20.19 8.59
C ILE A 211 -11.98 -20.51 7.11
N CYS A 212 -10.97 -20.67 6.26
CA CYS A 212 -11.15 -21.05 4.86
C CYS A 212 -11.02 -22.57 4.74
N GLY A 213 -12.14 -23.24 4.44
CA GLY A 213 -12.15 -24.67 4.09
C GLY A 213 -11.25 -25.00 2.88
N PRO A 214 -11.12 -26.30 2.53
CA PRO A 214 -10.16 -26.82 1.54
C PRO A 214 -10.30 -26.29 0.11
N ALA A 215 -11.29 -25.44 -0.17
CA ALA A 215 -11.48 -24.75 -1.45
C ALA A 215 -10.33 -23.79 -1.83
N PHE A 216 -9.42 -23.48 -0.90
CA PHE A 216 -8.22 -22.65 -1.16
C PHE A 216 -7.33 -23.21 -2.30
N LEU A 217 -7.37 -24.51 -2.57
CA LEU A 217 -6.56 -25.16 -3.62
C LEU A 217 -7.28 -25.32 -4.97
N ALA A 218 -8.61 -25.16 -5.03
CA ALA A 218 -9.38 -25.51 -6.23
C ALA A 218 -9.48 -24.37 -7.26
N VAL A 219 -9.22 -23.11 -6.85
CA VAL A 219 -9.23 -21.94 -7.77
C VAL A 219 -7.87 -21.73 -8.45
N TRP A 220 -6.90 -22.61 -8.19
CA TRP A 220 -5.53 -22.53 -8.71
C TRP A 220 -5.16 -23.69 -9.66
N ARG A 221 -6.15 -24.19 -10.41
CA ARG A 221 -5.92 -24.86 -11.70
C ARG A 221 -6.52 -24.03 -12.82
#